data_AF-A0A6M1T2M2-F1
#
_entry.id   AF-A0A6M1T2M2-F1
#
_cell.length_a   1.000
_cell.length_b   1.000
_cell.length_c   1.000
_cell.angle_alpha   90.00
_cell.angle_beta   90.00
_cell.angle_gamma   90.00
#
_symmetry.space_group_name_H-M   'P 1'
#
loop_
_entity.id
_entity.type
_entity.pdbx_description
1 polymer ?
#
loop_
_entity_poly.entity_id
_entity_poly.type
_entity_poly.pdbx_seq_one_letter_code
_entity_poly.pdbx_strand_id
1 'polypeptide(L)' 'MLNNKDKPGNYLEYLSLGGEIAAALAVPIFLGYWLDSYFGYSPWLLLVGCLVGIVNIFILIFKLNDRLN' A
#
# COMPACT_ATOMS: atom_id res chain seq x y z
N MET A 1 19.42 -32.83 -11.46
CA MET A 1 18.48 -31.85 -12.05
C MET A 1 17.42 -31.58 -11.00
N LEU A 2 17.62 -30.55 -10.17
CA LEU A 2 16.64 -30.22 -9.13
C LEU A 2 15.38 -29.69 -9.81
N ASN A 3 14.31 -30.48 -9.72
CA ASN A 3 13.04 -30.25 -10.36
C ASN A 3 12.36 -29.06 -9.67
N ASN A 4 12.03 -28.03 -10.46
CA ASN A 4 11.32 -26.80 -10.08
C ASN A 4 9.89 -27.12 -9.57
N LYS A 5 9.78 -27.76 -8.40
CA LYS A 5 8.52 -28.23 -7.79
C LYS A 5 8.07 -27.35 -6.62
N ASP A 6 8.63 -26.16 -6.51
CA ASP A 6 8.36 -25.21 -5.44
C ASP A 6 8.10 -23.85 -6.10
N LYS A 7 7.05 -23.80 -6.93
CA LYS A 7 6.33 -22.54 -7.12
C LYS A 7 5.50 -22.38 -5.84
N PRO A 8 5.85 -21.48 -4.90
CA PRO A 8 4.91 -21.09 -3.85
C PRO A 8 3.75 -20.38 -4.56
N GLY A 9 2.82 -21.19 -5.05
CA GLY A 9 1.83 -20.78 -6.04
C GLY A 9 0.86 -19.80 -5.43
N ASN A 10 0.58 -18.72 -6.16
CA ASN A 10 -0.51 -17.76 -6.03
C ASN A 10 -0.76 -17.14 -4.63
N TYR A 11 -0.86 -17.92 -3.56
CA TYR A 11 -0.96 -17.50 -2.17
C TYR A 11 0.17 -16.58 -1.72
N LEU A 12 1.42 -16.89 -2.06
CA LEU A 12 2.55 -16.04 -1.68
C LEU A 12 2.48 -14.67 -2.37
N GLU A 13 1.97 -14.67 -3.61
CA GLU A 13 1.76 -13.46 -4.40
C GLU A 13 0.60 -12.62 -3.84
N TYR A 14 -0.51 -13.24 -3.46
CA TYR A 14 -1.61 -12.55 -2.75
C TYR A 14 -1.17 -12.00 -1.39
N LEU A 15 -0.32 -12.72 -0.67
CA LEU A 15 0.24 -12.27 0.60
C LEU A 15 1.15 -11.05 0.39
N SER A 16 2.01 -11.10 -0.63
CA SER A 16 2.86 -9.97 -1.02
C SER A 16 2.02 -8.76 -1.41
N LEU A 17 0.94 -8.97 -2.16
CA LEU A 17 0.04 -7.90 -2.61
C LEU A 17 -0.72 -7.28 -1.42
N GLY A 18 -1.16 -8.10 -0.46
CA GLY A 18 -1.74 -7.61 0.80
C GLY A 18 -0.73 -6.80 1.63
N GLY A 19 0.53 -7.23 1.68
CA GLY A 19 1.61 -6.47 2.31
C GLY A 19 1.89 -5.14 1.61
N GLU A 20 1.86 -5.13 0.29
CA GLU A 20 2.04 -3.93 -0.52
C GLU A 20 0.93 -2.90 -0.28
N ILE A 21 -0.33 -3.35 -0.21
CA ILE A 21 -1.49 -2.50 0.13
C ILE A 21 -1.38 -1.96 1.56
N ALA A 22 -1.04 -2.84 2.52
CA ALA A 22 -0.87 -2.44 3.91
C ALA A 22 0.23 -1.39 4.06
N ALA A 23 1.36 -1.55 3.38
CA ALA A 23 2.45 -0.58 3.38
C ALA A 23 2.05 0.72 2.67
N ALA A 24 1.39 0.64 1.52
CA ALA A 24 0.92 1.80 0.75
C ALA A 24 -0.08 2.67 1.54
N LEU A 25 -0.82 2.09 2.48
CA LEU A 25 -1.71 2.82 3.40
C LEU A 25 -1.00 3.27 4.67
N ALA A 26 -0.29 2.36 5.34
CA ALA A 26 0.31 2.63 6.65
C ALA A 26 1.40 3.69 6.57
N VAL A 27 2.22 3.70 5.51
CA VAL A 27 3.32 4.65 5.35
C VAL A 27 2.84 6.10 5.32
N PRO A 28 1.94 6.53 4.40
CA PRO A 28 1.49 7.92 4.35
C PRO A 28 0.65 8.34 5.56
N ILE A 29 -0.11 7.42 6.16
CA ILE A 29 -0.88 7.70 7.39
C ILE A 29 0.06 7.93 8.57
N PHE A 30 1.06 7.08 8.74
CA PHE A 30 2.02 7.19 9.84
C PHE A 30 2.92 8.42 9.68
N LEU A 31 3.37 8.71 8.44
CA LEU A 31 4.08 9.96 8.12
C LEU A 31 3.22 11.18 8.41
N GLY A 32 1.95 11.16 7.99
CA GLY A 32 1.01 12.24 8.25
C GLY A 32 0.83 12.49 9.73
N TYR A 33 0.63 11.44 10.53
CA TYR A 33 0.51 11.54 11.99
C TYR A 33 1.78 12.08 12.66
N TRP A 34 2.96 11.61 12.24
CA TRP A 34 4.23 12.03 12.82
C TRP A 34 4.54 13.50 12.50
N LEU A 35 4.30 13.94 11.27
CA LEU A 35 4.45 15.34 10.89
C LEU A 35 3.45 16.26 11.62
N ASP A 36 2.21 15.81 11.80
CA ASP A 36 1.18 16.55 12.55
C ASP A 36 1.62 16.78 14.00
N SER A 37 2.16 15.73 14.64
CA SER A 37 2.72 15.78 15.99
C SER A 37 3.94 16.71 16.09
N TYR A 38 4.77 16.80 15.03
CA TYR A 38 5.94 17.68 15.01
C TYR A 38 5.57 19.16 14.82
N PHE A 39 4.57 19.45 13.98
CA PHE A 39 4.18 20.81 13.66
C PHE A 39 3.14 21.40 14.62
N GLY A 40 2.42 20.57 15.40
CA GLY A 40 1.41 21.02 16.36
C GLY A 40 0.17 21.66 15.71
N TYR A 41 0.08 21.64 14.39
CA TYR A 41 -1.14 21.99 13.67
C TYR A 41 -2.16 20.87 13.87
N SER A 42 -3.46 21.21 13.95
CA SER A 42 -4.59 20.26 13.97
C SER A 42 -4.48 19.22 12.83
N PRO A 43 -5.28 18.12 12.77
CA PRO A 43 -4.98 16.91 11.99
C PRO A 43 -5.12 17.03 10.46
N TRP A 44 -4.48 18.04 9.89
CA TRP A 44 -4.47 18.41 8.47
C TRP A 44 -3.47 17.53 7.71
N LEU A 45 -2.28 17.28 8.29
CA LEU A 45 -1.27 16.41 7.67
C LEU A 45 -1.72 14.95 7.65
N LEU A 46 -2.45 14.53 8.69
CA LEU A 46 -3.11 13.22 8.73
C LEU A 46 -4.21 13.10 7.66
N LEU A 47 -5.03 14.15 7.48
CA LEU A 47 -6.06 14.19 6.43
C LEU A 47 -5.45 14.08 5.03
N VAL A 48 -4.35 14.80 4.77
CA VAL A 48 -3.61 14.71 3.51
C VAL A 48 -3.01 13.32 3.33
N GLY A 49 -2.41 12.73 4.38
CA GLY A 49 -1.90 11.36 4.35
C GLY A 49 -2.98 10.32 4.02
N CYS A 50 -4.18 10.51 4.58
CA CYS A 50 -5.33 9.66 4.29
C CYS A 50 -5.80 9.79 2.83
N LEU A 51 -5.87 11.03 2.30
CA LEU A 51 -6.17 11.29 0.89
C LEU A 51 -5.15 10.63 -0.05
N VAL A 52 -3.85 10.73 0.27
CA VAL A 52 -2.79 10.07 -0.49
C VAL A 52 -2.90 8.55 -0.44
N GLY A 53 -3.29 7.98 0.71
CA GLY A 53 -3.56 6.56 0.86
C GLY A 53 -4.72 6.09 -0.04
N ILE A 54 -5.82 6.85 -0.08
CA ILE A 54 -6.97 6.58 -0.96
C ILE A 54 -6.55 6.62 -2.43
N VAL A 55 -5.81 7.65 -2.85
CA VAL A 55 -5.31 7.77 -4.23
C VAL A 55 -4.41 6.59 -4.61
N ASN A 56 -3.55 6.13 -3.69
CA ASN A 56 -2.71 4.95 -3.93
C ASN A 56 -3.52 3.68 -4.20
N ILE A 57 -4.60 3.46 -3.44
CA ILE A 57 -5.50 2.32 -3.68
C ILE A 57 -6.11 2.39 -5.08
N PHE A 58 -6.58 3.57 -5.50
CA PHE A 58 -7.14 3.76 -6.84
C PHE A 58 -6.10 3.43 -7.93
N ILE A 59 -4.87 3.90 -7.80
CA ILE A 59 -3.78 3.59 -8.75
C ILE A 59 -3.51 2.08 -8.80
N LEU A 60 -3.55 1.40 -7.65
CA LEU A 60 -3.32 -0.04 -7.56
C LEU A 60 -4.43 -0.82 -8.27
N ILE A 61 -5.70 -0.38 -8.14
CA ILE A 61 -6.85 -0.92 -8.88
C ILE A 61 -6.70 -0.70 -10.39
N PHE A 62 -6.28 0.49 -10.84
CA PHE A 62 -6.03 0.74 -12.26
C PHE A 62 -4.90 -0.14 -12.80
N LYS A 63 -3.80 -0.30 -12.05
CA LYS A 63 -2.72 -1.24 -12.42
C LYS A 63 -3.23 -2.67 -12.53
N LEU A 64 -4.10 -3.11 -11.61
CA LEU A 64 -4.72 -4.43 -11.65
C LEU A 64 -5.57 -4.61 -12.92
N ASN A 65 -6.36 -3.59 -13.30
CA ASN A 65 -7.16 -3.63 -14.52
C ASN A 65 -6.29 -3.75 -15.78
N ASP A 66 -5.22 -2.96 -15.89
CA ASP A 66 -4.27 -3.04 -17.02
C ASP A 66 -3.49 -4.36 -17.05
N ARG A 67 -3.36 -5.08 -15.94
CA ARG A 67 -2.77 -6.44 -15.95
C ARG A 67 -3.73 -7.48 -16.52
N LEU A 68 -5.03 -7.22 -16.45
CA LEU A 68 -6.09 -8.17 -16.83
C LEU A 68 -6.55 -8.00 -18.28
N ASN A 69 -6.29 -6.85 -18.90
CA ASN A 69 -6.63 -6.55 -20.30
C ASN A 69 -5.41 -6.66 -21.22
#